data_AF-A0A375G8H2-F1
#
_entry.id   AF-A0A375G8H2-F1
#
_cell.length_a   1.000
_cell.length_b   1.000
_cell.length_c   1.000
_cell.angle_alpha   90.00
_cell.angle_beta   90.00
_cell.angle_gamma   90.00
#
_symmetry.space_group_name_H-M   'P 1'
#
loop_
_entity.id
_entity.type
_entity.pdbx_description
1 polymer ?
#
loop_
_entity_poly.entity_id
_entity_poly.type
_entity_poly.pdbx_seq_one_letter_code
_entity_poly.pdbx_strand_id
1 'polypeptide(L)'
;MSTTLQTEQRLWQELAARGAVQGECPEHSHAPWAVRCLMGAAGWLGALFFQMFLVGTVFVAARENGVAMAVTGLAMIALAALLYWRGGGIAASQFALAVSLCGQGMAVYGWVEALGFTRVTETAGFWAGIAVFEAALALLVTNRLHRLLSGLGVWIGVAGAVHLALPHGSADDWQALAWSLGWLAPLGCALATGFTLAEARVCAAGRHALLEPLADATLLAALAMALVVTGMSHPMAWLFDPEAGRLSMAHWIAGALLTLPAAVRAWRLDRGGGRRAPGAAAWVRR
;
A
#
# COMPACT_ATOMS: atom_id res chain seq x y z
N MET A 1 27.23 26.88 -1.32
CA MET A 1 26.32 26.24 -0.34
C MET A 1 25.46 27.22 0.46
N SER A 2 25.85 28.51 0.59
CA SER A 2 25.08 29.55 1.29
C SER A 2 23.86 30.09 0.52
N THR A 3 23.88 30.06 -0.82
CA THR A 3 22.85 30.69 -1.66
C THR A 3 21.51 29.96 -1.63
N THR A 4 21.51 28.63 -1.53
CA THR A 4 20.28 27.82 -1.51
C THR A 4 19.51 27.99 -0.20
N LEU A 5 20.19 27.91 0.94
CA LEU A 5 19.61 28.14 2.27
C LEU A 5 19.04 29.56 2.40
N GLN A 6 19.77 30.57 1.90
CA GLN A 6 19.27 31.94 1.86
C GLN A 6 18.04 32.09 0.97
N THR A 7 17.96 31.36 -0.14
CA THR A 7 16.80 31.39 -1.04
C THR A 7 15.58 30.71 -0.43
N GLU A 8 15.78 29.56 0.24
CA GLU A 8 14.71 28.83 0.94
C GLU A 8 14.18 29.60 2.15
N GLN A 9 15.05 30.22 2.94
CA GLN A 9 14.65 31.12 4.03
C GLN A 9 13.86 32.32 3.49
N ARG A 10 14.29 32.90 2.36
CA ARG A 10 13.60 34.03 1.74
C ARG A 10 12.22 33.63 1.20
N LEU A 11 12.11 32.46 0.57
CA LEU A 11 10.83 31.87 0.13
C LEU A 11 9.91 31.56 1.32
N TRP A 12 10.45 31.01 2.41
CA TRP A 12 9.69 30.74 3.63
C TRP A 12 9.17 32.03 4.25
N GLN A 13 10.00 33.07 4.33
CA GLN A 13 9.61 34.40 4.80
C GLN A 13 8.53 35.03 3.91
N GLU A 14 8.63 34.88 2.58
CA GLU A 14 7.59 35.35 1.66
C GLU A 14 6.25 34.61 1.85
N LEU A 15 6.30 33.29 2.09
CA LEU A 15 5.11 32.49 2.33
C LEU A 15 4.49 32.76 3.71
N ALA A 16 5.32 32.98 4.74
CA ALA A 16 4.89 33.39 6.07
C ALA A 16 4.28 34.80 6.06
N ALA A 17 4.90 35.75 5.33
CA ALA A 17 4.38 37.11 5.16
C ALA A 17 3.02 37.13 4.43
N ARG A 18 2.77 36.13 3.57
CA ARG A 18 1.48 35.92 2.90
C ARG A 18 0.47 35.14 3.75
N GLY A 19 0.81 34.80 4.99
CA GLY A 19 -0.04 34.03 5.91
C GLY A 19 -0.30 32.58 5.45
N ALA A 20 0.46 32.08 4.47
CA ALA A 20 0.28 30.74 3.92
C ALA A 20 0.90 29.66 4.83
N VAL A 21 1.79 30.04 5.76
CA VAL A 21 2.50 29.13 6.66
C VAL A 21 2.68 29.80 8.03
N GLN A 22 2.55 29.05 9.12
CA GLN A 22 2.81 29.50 10.49
C GLN A 22 3.91 28.64 11.12
N GLY A 23 4.86 29.26 11.83
CA GLY A 23 5.94 28.58 12.54
C GLY A 23 7.34 28.98 12.09
N GLU A 24 8.34 28.51 12.83
CA GLU A 24 9.76 28.66 12.48
C GLU A 24 10.08 27.91 11.19
N CYS A 25 11.06 28.41 10.42
CA CYS A 25 11.56 27.72 9.23
C CYS A 25 12.08 26.34 9.65
N PRO A 26 11.63 25.22 9.03
CA PRO A 26 12.13 23.90 9.38
C PRO A 26 13.65 23.87 9.26
N GLU A 27 14.35 23.40 10.29
CA GLU A 27 15.79 23.21 10.21
C GLU A 27 16.10 22.27 9.06
N HIS A 28 16.97 22.72 8.14
CA HIS A 28 17.49 21.88 7.07
C HIS A 28 18.27 20.71 7.68
N SER A 29 17.59 19.57 7.83
CA SER A 29 18.25 18.32 8.16
C SER A 29 19.06 17.88 6.94
N HIS A 30 20.32 18.32 6.91
CA HIS A 30 21.31 18.05 5.86
C HIS A 30 21.73 16.57 5.76
N ALA A 31 21.04 15.63 6.41
CA ALA A 31 21.34 14.22 6.24
C ALA A 31 21.23 13.87 4.75
N PRO A 32 22.34 13.53 4.07
CA PRO A 32 22.31 13.14 2.67
C PRO A 32 21.27 12.04 2.49
N TRP A 33 20.55 12.04 1.38
CA TRP A 33 19.50 11.06 1.10
C TRP A 33 20.01 9.61 1.31
N ALA A 34 21.29 9.36 0.98
CA ALA A 34 21.96 8.10 1.20
C ALA A 34 22.03 7.70 2.68
N VAL A 35 22.31 8.64 3.59
CA VAL A 35 22.34 8.41 5.04
C VAL A 35 20.94 8.10 5.57
N ARG A 36 19.91 8.77 5.06
CA ARG A 36 18.51 8.47 5.40
C ARG A 36 18.08 7.09 4.89
N CYS A 37 18.48 6.73 3.67
CA CYS A 37 18.26 5.39 3.10
C CYS A 37 18.99 4.32 3.91
N LEU A 38 20.25 4.54 4.28
CA LEU A 38 21.05 3.58 5.04
C LEU A 38 20.52 3.40 6.47
N MET A 39 20.10 4.49 7.12
CA MET A 39 19.45 4.44 8.44
C MET A 39 18.09 3.73 8.38
N GLY A 40 17.31 3.99 7.32
CA GLY A 40 16.07 3.27 7.05
C GLY A 40 16.30 1.78 6.79
N ALA A 41 17.30 1.44 5.97
CA ALA A 41 17.67 0.06 5.64
C ALA A 41 18.21 -0.70 6.86
N ALA A 42 19.04 -0.06 7.69
CA ALA A 42 19.51 -0.62 8.95
C ALA A 42 18.35 -0.84 9.94
N GLY A 43 17.41 0.11 10.01
CA GLY A 43 16.16 -0.05 10.77
C GLY A 43 15.33 -1.23 10.25
N TRP A 44 15.21 -1.39 8.93
CA TRP A 44 14.53 -2.50 8.29
C TRP A 44 15.21 -3.84 8.58
N LEU A 45 16.54 -3.90 8.48
CA LEU A 45 17.31 -5.11 8.76
C LEU A 45 17.23 -5.51 10.23
N GLY A 46 17.37 -4.54 11.14
CA GLY A 46 17.20 -4.78 12.58
C GLY A 46 15.77 -5.24 12.91
N ALA A 47 14.78 -4.64 12.25
CA ALA A 47 13.39 -5.05 12.38
C ALA A 47 13.16 -6.47 11.84
N LEU A 48 13.79 -6.88 10.73
CA LEU A 48 13.73 -8.25 10.19
C LEU A 48 14.42 -9.29 11.10
N PHE A 49 15.55 -8.96 11.71
CA PHE A 49 16.19 -9.88 12.66
C PHE A 49 15.36 -10.03 13.92
N PHE A 50 14.87 -8.92 14.46
CA PHE A 50 13.97 -8.94 15.60
C PHE A 50 12.68 -9.68 15.27
N GLN A 51 12.13 -9.47 14.08
CA GLN A 51 11.00 -10.18 13.52
C GLN A 51 11.24 -11.68 13.51
N MET A 52 12.35 -12.14 12.93
CA MET A 52 12.67 -13.56 12.85
C MET A 52 12.86 -14.18 14.23
N PHE A 53 13.48 -13.45 15.16
CA PHE A 53 13.62 -13.88 16.54
C PHE A 53 12.27 -13.97 17.26
N LEU A 54 11.44 -12.94 17.13
CA LEU A 54 10.17 -12.85 17.83
C LEU A 54 9.14 -13.81 17.23
N VAL A 55 9.04 -13.91 15.91
CA VAL A 55 8.31 -14.99 15.23
C VAL A 55 8.84 -16.32 15.72
N GLY A 56 10.14 -16.60 15.62
CA GLY A 56 10.68 -17.91 15.99
C GLY A 56 10.37 -18.32 17.43
N THR A 57 10.59 -17.42 18.40
CA THR A 57 10.38 -17.70 19.83
C THR A 57 8.90 -17.78 20.21
N VAL A 58 8.10 -16.81 19.78
CA VAL A 58 6.66 -16.76 20.09
C VAL A 58 5.91 -17.85 19.33
N PHE A 59 6.24 -18.08 18.05
CA PHE A 59 5.66 -19.16 17.26
C PHE A 59 5.97 -20.51 17.87
N VAL A 60 7.22 -20.79 18.26
CA VAL A 60 7.55 -22.08 18.90
C VAL A 60 6.79 -22.28 20.20
N ALA A 61 6.54 -21.21 20.97
CA ALA A 61 5.76 -21.30 22.21
C ALA A 61 4.24 -21.43 21.97
N ALA A 62 3.70 -20.84 20.88
CA ALA A 62 2.26 -20.76 20.62
C ALA A 62 1.74 -21.72 19.54
N ARG A 63 2.62 -22.37 18.76
CA ARG A 63 2.30 -23.23 17.60
C ARG A 63 1.43 -24.44 17.91
N GLU A 64 1.27 -24.82 19.18
CA GLU A 64 0.39 -25.92 19.57
C GLU A 64 -1.04 -25.45 19.83
N ASN A 65 -1.30 -24.14 19.72
CA ASN A 65 -2.59 -23.53 19.95
C ASN A 65 -2.82 -22.35 19.01
N GLY A 66 -3.48 -22.60 17.88
CA GLY A 66 -3.81 -21.59 16.88
C GLY A 66 -4.53 -20.35 17.43
N VAL A 67 -5.39 -20.53 18.46
CA VAL A 67 -6.06 -19.39 19.12
C VAL A 67 -5.08 -18.54 19.91
N ALA A 68 -4.17 -19.15 20.66
CA ALA A 68 -3.14 -18.42 21.40
C ALA A 68 -2.22 -17.64 20.45
N MET A 69 -1.88 -18.24 19.31
CA MET A 69 -1.12 -17.57 18.26
C MET A 69 -1.89 -16.39 17.65
N ALA A 70 -3.18 -16.56 17.37
CA ALA A 70 -4.01 -15.49 16.83
C ALA A 70 -4.11 -14.29 17.80
N VAL A 71 -4.35 -14.57 19.08
CA VAL A 71 -4.40 -13.55 20.14
C VAL A 71 -3.05 -12.84 20.30
N THR A 72 -1.95 -13.58 20.23
CA THR A 72 -0.61 -13.00 20.33
C THR A 72 -0.32 -12.08 19.13
N GLY A 73 -0.71 -12.50 17.92
CA GLY A 73 -0.63 -11.65 16.73
C GLY A 73 -1.41 -10.34 16.88
N LEU A 74 -2.65 -10.41 17.38
CA LEU A 74 -3.46 -9.22 17.67
C LEU A 74 -2.81 -8.32 18.73
N ALA A 75 -2.23 -8.89 19.79
CA ALA A 75 -1.52 -8.12 20.82
C ALA A 75 -0.30 -7.38 20.24
N MET A 76 0.42 -8.00 19.29
CA MET A 76 1.52 -7.35 18.59
C MET A 76 1.06 -6.19 17.70
N ILE A 77 -0.06 -6.34 16.99
CA ILE A 77 -0.65 -5.23 16.22
C ILE A 77 -1.03 -4.07 17.14
N ALA A 78 -1.64 -4.37 18.29
CA ALA A 78 -1.97 -3.36 19.29
C ALA A 78 -0.72 -2.65 19.84
N LEU A 79 0.36 -3.41 20.10
CA LEU A 79 1.65 -2.84 20.50
C LEU A 79 2.21 -1.91 19.42
N ALA A 80 2.17 -2.32 18.15
CA ALA A 80 2.61 -1.48 17.04
C ALA A 80 1.79 -0.18 16.93
N ALA A 81 0.47 -0.26 17.09
CA ALA A 81 -0.40 0.92 17.11
C ALA A 81 -0.04 1.87 18.27
N LEU A 82 0.26 1.33 19.46
CA LEU A 82 0.72 2.12 20.60
C LEU A 82 2.08 2.78 20.32
N LEU A 83 3.02 2.07 19.70
CA LEU A 83 4.32 2.63 19.30
C LEU A 83 4.17 3.77 18.30
N TYR A 84 3.23 3.66 17.36
CA TYR A 84 2.89 4.75 16.44
C TYR A 84 2.27 5.94 17.15
N TRP A 85 1.39 5.71 18.13
CA TRP A 85 0.74 6.77 18.89
C TRP A 85 1.72 7.57 19.75
N ARG A 86 2.72 6.91 20.35
CA ARG A 86 3.72 7.58 21.20
C ARG A 86 4.63 8.54 20.44
N GLY A 87 4.70 8.43 19.11
CA GLY A 87 5.59 9.23 18.27
C GLY A 87 7.06 8.84 18.46
N GLY A 88 7.77 8.62 17.35
CA GLY A 88 9.17 8.22 17.39
C GLY A 88 9.90 8.57 16.11
N GLY A 89 11.23 8.51 16.15
CA GLY A 89 12.06 8.70 14.97
C GLY A 89 11.84 7.61 13.90
N ILE A 90 12.53 7.76 12.77
CA ILE A 90 12.39 6.86 11.60
C ILE A 90 12.58 5.40 12.01
N ALA A 91 13.61 5.07 12.78
CA ALA A 91 13.89 3.69 13.22
C ALA A 91 12.74 3.08 14.05
N ALA A 92 12.17 3.83 14.99
CA ALA A 92 11.05 3.38 15.81
C ALA A 92 9.79 3.11 14.96
N SER A 93 9.55 3.95 13.94
CA SER A 93 8.43 3.76 13.00
C SER A 93 8.59 2.50 12.13
N GLN A 94 9.83 2.17 11.71
CA GLN A 94 10.13 0.95 10.95
C GLN A 94 10.04 -0.30 11.82
N PHE A 95 10.49 -0.21 13.07
CA PHE A 95 10.33 -1.28 14.04
C PHE A 95 8.85 -1.57 14.31
N ALA A 96 8.04 -0.55 14.59
CA ALA A 96 6.60 -0.69 14.77
C ALA A 96 5.91 -1.31 13.53
N LEU A 97 6.39 -0.96 12.32
CA LEU A 97 5.89 -1.53 11.08
C LEU A 97 6.13 -3.05 11.03
N ALA A 98 7.35 -3.49 11.32
CA ALA A 98 7.67 -4.91 11.32
C ALA A 98 6.89 -5.68 12.39
N VAL A 99 6.79 -5.14 13.61
CA VAL A 99 5.98 -5.73 14.69
C VAL A 99 4.52 -5.88 14.24
N SER A 100 3.95 -4.89 13.55
CA SER A 100 2.59 -5.01 13.02
C SER A 100 2.47 -6.07 11.93
N LEU A 101 3.40 -6.12 10.96
CA LEU A 101 3.38 -7.11 9.88
C LEU A 101 3.52 -8.54 10.43
N CYS A 102 4.32 -8.70 11.48
CA CYS A 102 4.38 -9.94 12.27
C CYS A 102 3.03 -10.33 12.84
N GLY A 103 2.42 -9.37 13.52
CA GLY A 103 1.17 -9.61 14.23
C GLY A 103 0.07 -9.99 13.25
N GLN A 104 0.04 -9.36 12.07
CA GLN A 104 -0.86 -9.72 10.98
C GLN A 104 -0.64 -11.15 10.50
N GLY A 105 0.61 -11.51 10.15
CA GLY A 105 0.93 -12.87 9.68
C GLY A 105 0.60 -13.94 10.71
N MET A 106 0.93 -13.70 11.99
CA MET A 106 0.65 -14.60 13.10
C MET A 106 -0.85 -14.70 13.41
N ALA A 107 -1.58 -13.57 13.34
CA ALA A 107 -3.02 -13.55 13.49
C ALA A 107 -3.72 -14.37 12.41
N VAL A 108 -3.35 -14.16 11.15
CA VAL A 108 -3.92 -14.89 10.01
C VAL A 108 -3.57 -16.37 10.11
N TYR A 109 -2.31 -16.72 10.34
CA TYR A 109 -1.89 -18.12 10.45
C TYR A 109 -2.56 -18.84 11.63
N GLY A 110 -2.69 -18.19 12.79
CA GLY A 110 -3.41 -18.73 13.95
C GLY A 110 -4.89 -18.98 13.68
N TRP A 111 -5.55 -18.08 12.95
CA TRP A 111 -6.94 -18.29 12.51
C TRP A 111 -7.06 -19.46 11.51
N VAL A 112 -6.14 -19.56 10.55
CA VAL A 112 -6.11 -20.67 9.58
C VAL A 112 -5.92 -22.01 10.28
N GLU A 113 -5.01 -22.07 11.25
CA GLU A 113 -4.78 -23.27 12.04
C GLU A 113 -6.01 -23.64 12.89
N ALA A 114 -6.60 -22.67 13.59
CA ALA A 114 -7.76 -22.89 14.47
C ALA A 114 -9.02 -23.35 13.70
N LEU A 115 -9.20 -22.88 12.46
CA LEU A 115 -10.36 -23.21 11.62
C LEU A 115 -10.12 -24.41 10.69
N GLY A 116 -8.87 -24.91 10.61
CA GLY A 116 -8.48 -26.04 9.76
C GLY A 116 -7.90 -25.59 8.41
N PHE A 117 -6.58 -25.80 8.26
CA PHE A 117 -5.73 -25.22 7.22
C PHE A 117 -6.31 -25.30 5.80
N THR A 118 -6.68 -26.51 5.35
CA THR A 118 -7.06 -26.76 3.96
C THR A 118 -8.46 -26.28 3.60
N ARG A 119 -9.43 -26.38 4.52
CA ARG A 119 -10.82 -26.02 4.21
C ARG A 119 -11.06 -24.51 4.14
N VAL A 120 -10.29 -23.75 4.90
CA VAL A 120 -10.56 -22.33 5.10
C VAL A 120 -9.88 -21.49 4.03
N THR A 121 -8.64 -21.82 3.65
CA THR A 121 -7.90 -21.09 2.62
C THR A 121 -8.50 -21.20 1.22
N GLU A 122 -9.30 -22.24 0.99
CA GLU A 122 -10.03 -22.49 -0.26
C GLU A 122 -11.38 -21.75 -0.33
N THR A 123 -11.79 -21.05 0.73
CA THR A 123 -13.05 -20.30 0.72
C THR A 123 -12.85 -18.81 0.40
N ALA A 124 -13.68 -18.29 -0.51
CA ALA A 124 -13.72 -16.86 -0.81
C ALA A 124 -14.03 -16.00 0.43
N GLY A 125 -14.83 -16.52 1.36
CA GLY A 125 -15.18 -15.84 2.61
C GLY A 125 -13.98 -15.55 3.50
N PHE A 126 -12.99 -16.46 3.55
CA PHE A 126 -11.76 -16.25 4.32
C PHE A 126 -10.93 -15.09 3.75
N TRP A 127 -10.72 -15.07 2.43
CA TRP A 127 -9.98 -14.00 1.75
C TRP A 127 -10.70 -12.64 1.83
N ALA A 128 -12.03 -12.64 1.77
CA ALA A 128 -12.83 -11.45 2.05
C ALA A 128 -12.66 -10.98 3.51
N GLY A 129 -12.57 -11.92 4.46
CA GLY A 129 -12.25 -11.63 5.86
C GLY A 129 -10.88 -10.97 6.02
N ILE A 130 -9.84 -11.45 5.32
CA ILE A 130 -8.52 -10.81 5.27
C ILE A 130 -8.63 -9.39 4.72
N ALA A 131 -9.37 -9.18 3.62
CA ALA A 131 -9.55 -7.84 3.06
C ALA A 131 -10.22 -6.88 4.05
N VAL A 132 -11.25 -7.34 4.79
CA VAL A 132 -11.91 -6.55 5.84
C VAL A 132 -10.95 -6.26 7.00
N PHE A 133 -10.17 -7.25 7.42
CA PHE A 133 -9.18 -7.11 8.49
C PHE A 133 -8.12 -6.07 8.13
N GLU A 134 -7.53 -6.15 6.93
CA GLU A 134 -6.54 -5.18 6.45
C GLU A 134 -7.15 -3.79 6.24
N ALA A 135 -8.40 -3.70 5.78
CA ALA A 135 -9.10 -2.43 5.66
C ALA A 135 -9.31 -1.78 7.04
N ALA A 136 -9.68 -2.56 8.06
CA ALA A 136 -9.81 -2.06 9.42
C ALA A 136 -8.46 -1.55 9.95
N LEU A 137 -7.37 -2.27 9.71
CA LEU A 137 -6.04 -1.84 10.12
C LEU A 137 -5.58 -0.56 9.42
N ALA A 138 -5.84 -0.43 8.11
CA ALA A 138 -5.54 0.80 7.37
C ALA A 138 -6.32 2.01 7.89
N LEU A 139 -7.54 1.81 8.41
CA LEU A 139 -8.33 2.89 9.02
C LEU A 139 -7.84 3.24 10.43
N LEU A 140 -7.55 2.23 11.25
CA LEU A 140 -7.18 2.39 12.66
C LEU A 140 -5.75 2.92 12.86
N VAL A 141 -4.79 2.46 12.06
CA VAL A 141 -3.39 2.86 12.19
C VAL A 141 -3.13 4.11 11.35
N THR A 142 -2.65 5.18 11.97
CA THR A 142 -2.46 6.50 11.32
C THR A 142 -1.17 6.62 10.52
N ASN A 143 -0.28 5.63 10.61
CA ASN A 143 1.01 5.66 9.92
C ASN A 143 0.86 5.45 8.41
N ARG A 144 1.48 6.32 7.60
CA ARG A 144 1.40 6.28 6.13
C ARG A 144 1.90 4.97 5.52
N LEU A 145 3.04 4.44 5.99
CA LEU A 145 3.62 3.21 5.44
C LEU A 145 2.79 1.99 5.81
N HIS A 146 2.28 1.97 7.04
CA HIS A 146 1.38 0.91 7.47
C HIS A 146 0.09 0.90 6.63
N ARG A 147 -0.52 2.07 6.42
CA ARG A 147 -1.71 2.23 5.55
C ARG A 147 -1.46 1.79 4.11
N LEU A 148 -0.28 2.09 3.56
CA LEU A 148 0.11 1.64 2.22
C LEU A 148 0.15 0.11 2.15
N LEU A 149 0.82 -0.53 3.11
CA LEU A 149 0.95 -2.00 3.14
C LEU A 149 -0.38 -2.70 3.42
N SER A 150 -1.18 -2.23 4.38
CA SER A 150 -2.52 -2.77 4.60
C SER A 150 -3.44 -2.51 3.41
N GLY A 151 -3.32 -1.38 2.73
CA GLY A 151 -4.03 -1.12 1.47
C GLY A 151 -3.68 -2.13 0.37
N LEU A 152 -2.40 -2.52 0.26
CA LEU A 152 -2.00 -3.63 -0.63
C LEU A 152 -2.59 -4.96 -0.16
N GLY A 153 -2.58 -5.22 1.15
CA GLY A 153 -3.23 -6.39 1.76
C GLY A 153 -4.72 -6.50 1.44
N VAL A 154 -5.45 -5.37 1.43
CA VAL A 154 -6.86 -5.32 0.99
C VAL A 154 -6.99 -5.81 -0.46
N TRP A 155 -6.15 -5.32 -1.36
CA TRP A 155 -6.18 -5.74 -2.77
C TRP A 155 -5.83 -7.21 -2.95
N ILE A 156 -4.87 -7.74 -2.19
CA ILE A 156 -4.53 -9.17 -2.19
C ILE A 156 -5.74 -9.99 -1.69
N GLY A 157 -6.38 -9.58 -0.60
CA GLY A 157 -7.58 -10.21 -0.06
C GLY A 157 -8.74 -10.23 -1.06
N VAL A 158 -9.02 -9.09 -1.68
CA VAL A 158 -10.06 -8.97 -2.71
C VAL A 158 -9.73 -9.83 -3.94
N ALA A 159 -8.48 -9.82 -4.40
CA ALA A 159 -8.05 -10.64 -5.53
C ALA A 159 -8.23 -12.14 -5.25
N GLY A 160 -7.81 -12.61 -4.07
CA GLY A 160 -8.02 -14.00 -3.65
C GLY A 160 -9.50 -14.38 -3.54
N ALA A 161 -10.32 -13.49 -2.97
CA ALA A 161 -11.76 -13.71 -2.84
C ALA A 161 -12.45 -13.79 -4.20
N VAL A 162 -12.13 -12.88 -5.13
CA VAL A 162 -12.67 -12.89 -6.49
C VAL A 162 -12.19 -14.12 -7.26
N HIS A 163 -10.91 -14.49 -7.12
CA HIS A 163 -10.38 -15.68 -7.76
C HIS A 163 -11.15 -16.94 -7.36
N LEU A 164 -11.40 -17.14 -6.06
CA LEU A 164 -12.14 -18.32 -5.56
C LEU A 164 -13.65 -18.26 -5.76
N ALA A 165 -14.23 -17.06 -5.89
CA ALA A 165 -15.66 -16.89 -6.13
C ALA A 165 -16.07 -17.10 -7.59
N LEU A 166 -15.14 -16.93 -8.52
CA LEU A 166 -15.39 -17.16 -9.94
C LEU A 166 -15.41 -18.66 -10.23
N PRO A 167 -16.46 -19.20 -10.88
CA PRO A 167 -16.47 -20.59 -11.31
C PRO A 167 -15.36 -20.82 -12.33
N HIS A 168 -14.34 -21.61 -11.95
CA HIS A 168 -13.36 -22.10 -12.90
C HIS A 168 -14.01 -23.25 -13.67
N GLY A 169 -14.30 -23.01 -14.95
CA GLY A 169 -14.60 -24.11 -15.88
C GLY A 169 -13.36 -25.00 -16.08
N SER A 170 -13.35 -25.85 -17.10
CA SER A 170 -12.18 -26.67 -17.49
C SER A 170 -10.97 -25.87 -18.02
N ALA A 171 -10.86 -24.59 -17.67
CA ALA A 171 -9.73 -23.75 -18.01
C ALA A 171 -8.60 -24.00 -17.01
N ASP A 172 -7.35 -24.02 -17.49
CA ASP A 172 -6.17 -24.12 -16.63
C ASP A 172 -6.23 -23.07 -15.50
N ASP A 173 -5.84 -23.45 -14.28
CA ASP A 173 -5.83 -22.59 -13.07
C ASP A 173 -5.14 -21.21 -13.32
N TRP A 174 -4.22 -21.16 -14.27
CA TRP A 174 -3.51 -19.95 -14.68
C TRP A 174 -4.34 -18.97 -15.53
N GLN A 175 -5.23 -19.45 -16.39
CA GLN A 175 -6.15 -18.58 -17.13
C GLN A 175 -7.22 -18.01 -16.19
N ALA A 176 -7.67 -18.82 -15.24
CA ALA A 176 -8.55 -18.42 -14.15
C ALA A 176 -7.95 -17.26 -13.31
N LEU A 177 -6.66 -17.33 -12.99
CA LEU A 177 -5.96 -16.25 -12.29
C LEU A 177 -5.94 -14.95 -13.12
N ALA A 178 -5.55 -15.02 -14.39
CA ALA A 178 -5.53 -13.85 -15.28
C ALA A 178 -6.92 -13.21 -15.43
N TRP A 179 -7.99 -14.01 -15.53
CA TRP A 179 -9.36 -13.52 -15.64
C TRP A 179 -9.83 -12.80 -14.37
N SER A 180 -9.51 -13.35 -13.20
CA SER A 180 -9.87 -12.76 -11.92
C SER A 180 -9.20 -11.39 -11.70
N LEU A 181 -7.93 -11.26 -12.11
CA LEU A 181 -7.16 -10.02 -12.00
C LEU A 181 -7.48 -9.00 -13.11
N GLY A 182 -7.93 -9.49 -14.27
CA GLY A 182 -8.21 -8.68 -15.46
C GLY A 182 -9.24 -7.58 -15.24
N TRP A 183 -10.23 -7.81 -14.38
CA TRP A 183 -11.25 -6.80 -14.01
C TRP A 183 -10.83 -5.92 -12.84
N LEU A 184 -9.96 -6.42 -11.96
CA LEU A 184 -9.49 -5.68 -10.78
C LEU A 184 -8.47 -4.60 -11.16
N ALA A 185 -7.62 -4.84 -12.15
CA ALA A 185 -6.66 -3.86 -12.65
C ALA A 185 -7.31 -2.55 -13.16
N PRO A 186 -8.30 -2.58 -14.09
CA PRO A 186 -8.98 -1.36 -14.54
C PRO A 186 -9.81 -0.70 -13.43
N LEU A 187 -10.39 -1.48 -12.51
CA LEU A 187 -11.09 -0.93 -11.34
C LEU A 187 -10.13 -0.15 -10.44
N GLY A 188 -8.95 -0.70 -10.14
CA GLY A 188 -7.90 -0.01 -9.39
C GLY A 188 -7.45 1.28 -10.09
N CYS A 189 -7.25 1.24 -11.41
CA CYS A 189 -6.96 2.44 -12.20
C CYS A 189 -8.07 3.49 -12.15
N ALA A 190 -9.33 3.08 -12.25
CA ALA A 190 -10.47 3.98 -12.16
C ALA A 190 -10.54 4.65 -10.79
N LEU A 191 -10.30 3.90 -9.71
CA LEU A 191 -10.25 4.44 -8.34
C LEU A 191 -9.08 5.42 -8.14
N ALA A 192 -7.88 5.08 -8.61
CA ALA A 192 -6.72 5.97 -8.56
C ALA A 192 -6.95 7.26 -9.38
N THR A 193 -7.58 7.14 -10.55
CA THR A 193 -7.98 8.30 -11.37
C THR A 193 -9.04 9.13 -10.66
N GLY A 194 -10.07 8.51 -10.09
CA GLY A 194 -11.09 9.19 -9.29
C GLY A 194 -10.49 9.96 -8.13
N PHE A 195 -9.50 9.39 -7.42
CA PHE A 195 -8.76 10.08 -6.38
C PHE A 195 -8.04 11.32 -6.93
N THR A 196 -7.28 11.20 -8.02
CA THR A 196 -6.59 12.37 -8.63
C THR A 196 -7.54 13.47 -9.08
N LEU A 197 -8.72 13.12 -9.58
CA LEU A 197 -9.74 14.09 -9.97
C LEU A 197 -10.40 14.76 -8.76
N ALA A 198 -10.53 14.04 -7.65
CA ALA A 198 -11.13 14.52 -6.41
C ALA A 198 -10.11 15.09 -5.40
N GLU A 199 -8.81 15.07 -5.71
CA GLU A 199 -7.72 15.39 -4.79
C GLU A 199 -7.91 16.74 -4.09
N ALA A 200 -8.25 17.79 -4.86
CA ALA A 200 -8.51 19.12 -4.29
C ALA A 200 -9.68 19.12 -3.28
N ARG A 201 -10.73 18.33 -3.54
CA ARG A 201 -11.88 18.18 -2.62
C ARG A 201 -11.51 17.36 -1.39
N VAL A 202 -10.69 16.32 -1.58
CA VAL A 202 -10.19 15.47 -0.49
C VAL A 202 -9.25 16.25 0.44
N CYS A 203 -8.40 17.10 -0.12
CA CYS A 203 -7.57 18.06 0.62
C CYS A 203 -8.44 19.04 1.42
N ALA A 204 -9.45 19.64 0.77
CA ALA A 204 -10.38 20.55 1.43
C ALA A 204 -11.18 19.88 2.57
N ALA A 205 -11.47 18.58 2.45
CA ALA A 205 -12.13 17.79 3.48
C ALA A 205 -11.20 17.28 4.60
N GLY A 206 -9.89 17.58 4.56
CA GLY A 206 -8.91 17.10 5.54
C GLY A 206 -8.64 15.59 5.50
N ARG A 207 -9.14 14.88 4.48
CA ARG A 207 -9.02 13.41 4.35
C ARG A 207 -7.78 12.96 3.57
N HIS A 208 -6.95 13.90 3.13
CA HIS A 208 -5.78 13.61 2.30
C HIS A 208 -4.80 12.64 2.96
N ALA A 209 -4.46 12.85 4.23
CA ALA A 209 -3.54 11.98 4.97
C ALA A 209 -4.04 10.51 5.12
N LEU A 210 -5.34 10.27 4.94
CA LEU A 210 -5.92 8.94 4.94
C LEU A 210 -6.00 8.33 3.55
N LEU A 211 -6.42 9.11 2.56
CA LEU A 211 -6.69 8.59 1.22
C LEU A 211 -5.45 8.55 0.32
N GLU A 212 -4.45 9.38 0.55
CA GLU A 212 -3.19 9.38 -0.21
C GLU A 212 -2.49 8.00 -0.18
N PRO A 213 -2.16 7.39 0.98
CA PRO A 213 -1.50 6.09 1.00
C PRO A 213 -2.36 4.95 0.41
N LEU A 214 -3.69 5.04 0.52
CA LEU A 214 -4.60 4.06 -0.06
C LEU A 214 -4.69 4.19 -1.59
N ALA A 215 -4.64 5.41 -2.11
CA ALA A 215 -4.57 5.67 -3.54
C ALA A 215 -3.23 5.19 -4.12
N ASP A 216 -2.13 5.43 -3.41
CA ASP A 216 -0.80 4.90 -3.78
C ASP A 216 -0.80 3.36 -3.78
N ALA A 217 -1.37 2.72 -2.75
CA ALA A 217 -1.53 1.26 -2.70
C ALA A 217 -2.36 0.74 -3.87
N THR A 218 -3.46 1.42 -4.20
CA THR A 218 -4.34 1.06 -5.31
C THR A 218 -3.64 1.17 -6.66
N LEU A 219 -2.80 2.20 -6.85
CA LEU A 219 -2.00 2.34 -8.06
C LEU A 219 -0.97 1.22 -8.19
N LEU A 220 -0.26 0.90 -7.10
CA LEU A 220 0.72 -0.19 -7.08
C LEU A 220 0.07 -1.55 -7.32
N ALA A 221 -1.08 -1.82 -6.70
CA ALA A 221 -1.84 -3.03 -6.92
C ALA A 221 -2.33 -3.13 -8.37
N ALA A 222 -2.89 -2.06 -8.93
CA ALA A 222 -3.31 -2.02 -10.33
C ALA A 222 -2.14 -2.31 -11.28
N LEU A 223 -0.97 -1.71 -11.04
CA LEU A 223 0.23 -1.96 -11.81
C LEU A 223 0.73 -3.41 -11.68
N ALA A 224 0.74 -3.96 -10.47
CA ALA A 224 1.15 -5.34 -10.24
C ALA A 224 0.21 -6.33 -10.93
N MET A 225 -1.11 -6.13 -10.80
CA MET A 225 -2.12 -6.93 -11.48
C MET A 225 -2.00 -6.81 -13.00
N ALA A 226 -1.75 -5.61 -13.53
CA ALA A 226 -1.50 -5.40 -14.95
C ALA A 226 -0.27 -6.16 -15.46
N LEU A 227 0.81 -6.14 -14.68
CA LEU A 227 2.05 -6.84 -15.01
C LEU A 227 1.85 -8.36 -14.96
N VAL A 228 1.08 -8.85 -14.01
CA VAL A 228 0.71 -10.27 -13.94
C VAL A 228 -0.15 -10.65 -15.15
N VAL A 229 -1.19 -9.89 -15.44
CA VAL A 229 -2.11 -10.17 -16.57
C VAL A 229 -1.39 -10.11 -17.91
N THR A 230 -0.52 -9.13 -18.14
CA THR A 230 0.21 -9.00 -19.41
C THR A 230 1.46 -9.87 -19.47
N GLY A 231 2.22 -9.98 -18.37
CA GLY A 231 3.46 -10.76 -18.31
C GLY A 231 3.25 -12.26 -18.30
N MET A 232 2.19 -12.76 -17.65
CA MET A 232 1.93 -14.20 -17.56
C MET A 232 1.15 -14.77 -18.76
N SER A 233 0.40 -13.95 -19.50
CA SER A 233 -0.35 -14.40 -20.68
C SER A 233 0.51 -14.69 -21.92
N HIS A 234 1.76 -14.22 -21.97
CA HIS A 234 2.56 -14.18 -23.20
C HIS A 234 3.59 -15.32 -23.39
N PRO A 235 4.47 -15.64 -22.43
CA PRO A 235 5.50 -16.67 -22.65
C PRO A 235 4.95 -18.11 -22.57
N MET A 236 3.89 -18.35 -21.80
CA MET A 236 3.30 -19.68 -21.62
C MET A 236 2.45 -20.12 -22.81
N ALA A 237 1.63 -19.22 -23.38
CA ALA A 237 0.87 -19.52 -24.58
C ALA A 237 1.79 -19.93 -25.74
N TRP A 238 2.99 -19.35 -25.80
CA TRP A 238 4.00 -19.68 -26.80
C TRP A 238 4.74 -21.00 -26.53
N LEU A 239 4.90 -21.39 -25.26
CA LEU A 239 5.60 -22.62 -24.87
C LEU A 239 4.73 -23.88 -24.96
N PHE A 240 3.42 -23.75 -24.72
CA PHE A 240 2.51 -24.89 -24.57
C PHE A 240 1.50 -25.04 -25.72
N ASP A 241 1.32 -24.03 -26.57
CA ASP A 241 0.44 -24.13 -27.74
C ASP A 241 0.91 -23.23 -28.91
N PRO A 242 1.73 -23.75 -29.85
CA PRO A 242 2.23 -22.97 -30.98
C PRO A 242 1.14 -22.52 -31.97
N GLU A 243 -0.10 -23.04 -31.87
CA GLU A 243 -1.25 -22.59 -32.67
C GLU A 243 -2.14 -21.54 -31.97
N ALA A 244 -1.85 -21.18 -30.70
CA ALA A 244 -2.54 -20.13 -29.94
C ALA A 244 -2.24 -18.69 -30.43
N GLY A 245 -1.95 -18.53 -31.72
CA GLY A 245 -1.62 -17.28 -32.41
C GLY A 245 -2.78 -16.30 -32.59
N ARG A 246 -3.98 -16.56 -32.04
CA ARG A 246 -5.03 -15.54 -31.95
C ARG A 246 -4.91 -14.77 -30.65
N LEU A 247 -4.00 -13.80 -30.68
CA LEU A 247 -3.90 -12.71 -29.72
C LEU A 247 -5.30 -12.13 -29.44
N SER A 248 -5.85 -12.40 -28.25
CA SER A 248 -7.05 -11.70 -27.80
C SER A 248 -6.67 -10.24 -27.53
N MET A 249 -7.05 -9.36 -28.45
CA MET A 249 -6.86 -7.90 -28.44
C MET A 249 -7.29 -7.24 -27.11
N ALA A 250 -8.12 -7.92 -26.32
CA ALA A 250 -8.58 -7.49 -24.99
C ALA A 250 -7.45 -7.31 -23.96
N HIS A 251 -6.38 -8.12 -23.99
CA HIS A 251 -5.29 -8.05 -23.01
C HIS A 251 -4.37 -6.82 -23.23
N TRP A 252 -4.22 -6.40 -24.49
CA TRP A 252 -3.50 -5.19 -24.86
C TRP A 252 -4.26 -3.92 -24.49
N ILE A 253 -5.59 -3.94 -24.59
CA ILE A 253 -6.45 -2.82 -24.19
C ILE A 253 -6.37 -2.58 -22.68
N ALA A 254 -6.27 -3.64 -21.86
CA ALA A 254 -6.06 -3.49 -20.42
C ALA A 254 -4.72 -2.80 -20.10
N GLY A 255 -3.60 -3.30 -20.65
CA GLY A 255 -2.29 -2.68 -20.49
C GLY A 255 -2.21 -1.23 -21.01
N ALA A 256 -2.87 -0.92 -22.12
CA ALA A 256 -2.94 0.44 -22.67
C ALA A 256 -3.86 1.37 -21.86
N LEU A 257 -4.93 0.86 -21.26
CA LEU A 257 -5.79 1.63 -20.35
C LEU A 257 -5.09 1.96 -19.03
N LEU A 258 -4.07 1.18 -18.63
CA LEU A 258 -3.25 1.42 -17.43
C LEU A 258 -2.21 2.55 -17.60
N THR A 259 -1.72 2.78 -18.82
CA THR A 259 -0.74 3.86 -19.08
C THR A 259 -1.39 5.25 -19.07
N LEU A 260 -2.68 5.36 -19.42
CA LEU A 260 -3.39 6.64 -19.48
C LEU A 260 -3.54 7.32 -18.10
N PRO A 261 -4.01 6.65 -17.02
CA PRO A 261 -4.06 7.22 -15.67
C PRO A 261 -2.69 7.61 -15.12
N ALA A 262 -1.69 6.74 -15.30
CA ALA A 262 -0.33 6.99 -14.84
C ALA A 262 0.30 8.18 -15.58
N ALA A 263 0.10 8.27 -16.89
CA ALA A 263 0.55 9.39 -17.71
C ALA A 263 -0.20 10.68 -17.36
N VAL A 264 -1.52 10.63 -17.08
CA VAL A 264 -2.30 11.81 -16.65
C VAL A 264 -1.86 12.29 -15.28
N ARG A 265 -1.60 11.40 -14.31
CA ARG A 265 -1.07 11.76 -12.98
C ARG A 265 0.34 12.34 -13.11
N ALA A 266 1.23 11.71 -13.87
CA ALA A 266 2.58 12.21 -14.13
C ALA A 266 2.57 13.58 -14.83
N TRP A 267 1.72 13.77 -15.84
CA TRP A 267 1.55 15.03 -16.55
C TRP A 267 0.95 16.13 -15.66
N ARG A 268 0.04 15.79 -14.75
CA ARG A 268 -0.51 16.75 -13.77
C ARG A 268 0.51 17.12 -12.69
N LEU A 269 1.36 16.19 -12.26
CA LEU A 269 2.47 16.49 -11.34
C LEU A 269 3.50 17.41 -12.01
N ASP A 270 3.82 17.16 -13.27
CA ASP A 270 4.73 17.99 -14.08
C ASP A 270 4.16 19.41 -14.32
N ARG A 271 2.87 19.52 -14.68
CA ARG A 271 2.21 20.82 -14.86
C ARG A 271 1.84 21.53 -13.55
N GLY A 272 1.61 20.80 -12.47
CA GLY A 272 1.33 21.32 -11.13
C GLY A 272 2.56 21.98 -10.51
N GLY A 273 3.77 21.53 -10.87
CA GLY A 273 5.02 22.21 -10.53
C GLY A 273 5.19 23.58 -11.23
N GLY A 274 4.50 23.82 -12.34
CA GLY A 274 4.59 25.05 -13.13
C GLY A 274 3.46 26.08 -12.91
N ARG A 275 2.38 25.73 -12.20
CA ARG A 275 1.26 26.65 -11.91
C ARG A 275 0.91 26.64 -10.44
N ARG A 276 1.64 27.46 -9.67
CA ARG A 276 1.14 28.03 -8.41
C ARG A 276 -0.25 28.62 -8.69
N ALA A 277 -1.29 28.07 -8.09
CA ALA A 277 -2.59 28.69 -8.07
C ALA A 277 -2.53 29.95 -7.17
N PRO A 278 -2.85 31.15 -7.69
CA PRO A 278 -3.21 32.28 -6.84
C PRO A 278 -4.62 32.03 -6.31
N GLY A 279 -4.77 31.70 -5.02
CA GLY A 279 -6.10 31.51 -4.44
C GLY A 279 -6.22 30.70 -3.15
N ALA A 280 -5.16 30.47 -2.38
CA ALA A 280 -5.27 29.95 -1.01
C ALA A 280 -5.30 31.10 0.00
N ALA A 281 -6.24 32.03 -0.17
CA ALA A 281 -6.60 33.03 0.83
C ALA A 281 -8.01 32.68 1.31
N ALA A 282 -8.12 31.81 2.33
CA ALA A 282 -9.22 31.79 3.32
C ALA A 282 -9.28 30.47 4.12
N TRP A 283 -8.22 30.03 4.82
CA TRP A 283 -8.38 28.99 5.86
C TRP A 283 -7.32 29.13 6.97
N VAL A 284 -7.54 30.10 7.87
CA VAL A 284 -7.15 30.00 9.29
C VAL A 284 -8.28 30.62 10.09
N ARG A 285 -9.19 29.79 10.60
CA ARG A 285 -9.96 30.07 11.81
C ARG A 285 -10.45 28.75 12.39
N ARG A 286 -9.91 28.46 13.58
CA ARG A 286 -10.23 27.40 14.55
C ARG A 286 -9.44 26.11 14.40
#